data_AF-A0A2V7UWI1-F1
#
_entry.id   AF-A0A2V7UWI1-F1
#
_cell.length_a   1.000
_cell.length_b   1.000
_cell.length_c   1.000
_cell.angle_alpha   90.00
_cell.angle_beta   90.00
_cell.angle_gamma   90.00
#
_symmetry.space_group_name_H-M   'P 1'
#
loop_
_entity.id
_entity.type
_entity.pdbx_description
1 polymer ?
#
loop_
_entity_poly.entity_id
_entity_poly.type
_entity_poly.pdbx_seq_one_letter_code
_entity_poly.pdbx_strand_id
1 'polypeptide(L)'
;MKRCKGEFIGNWGTALFLALAAVPPASPQLNPEVPRVKPVNMAGDLRAGEKVYMTSCWSCHGLVGDGKGPASLGMKPPPTDFTRPEALKERSETEILDVILKGKSGTAMYPQPLDPQSSVDVAAYVRALAHSPLKEKSFLEGLSRGDREAGRVIYDSRCWPCHGPTGRGNGPASKALKPAPADFTDPDKVVSRTSARLYQALTVGVPGTAMAPQSLAEKEKFDVIAYLRSLVKYAEGQTAPPREPESGDPRAGKELYDKRCWSCHGAQGEGDGPAAAAMIPPPTRFSDYEAMKDRPSQDWFSAIQSGVPGTAMYPQRLTDHEAWCLVAYIRSLGRRKSDTP
;
A
#
# COMPACT_ATOMS: atom_id res chain seq x y z
N MET A 1 -83.58 20.66 -53.46
CA MET A 1 -83.84 20.89 -54.89
C MET A 1 -83.31 19.69 -55.69
N LYS A 2 -84.18 19.12 -56.54
CA LYS A 2 -83.96 18.27 -57.74
C LYS A 2 -82.87 17.18 -57.64
N ARG A 3 -83.27 15.90 -57.47
CA ARG A 3 -83.47 14.89 -58.54
C ARG A 3 -82.22 14.61 -59.38
N CYS A 4 -81.72 13.37 -59.35
CA CYS A 4 -81.79 12.51 -60.53
C CYS A 4 -81.82 11.02 -60.15
N LYS A 5 -82.74 10.32 -60.81
CA LYS A 5 -83.03 8.88 -60.76
C LYS A 5 -82.15 8.14 -61.77
N GLY A 6 -82.03 6.82 -61.64
CA GLY A 6 -81.65 5.95 -62.75
C GLY A 6 -81.27 4.53 -62.33
N GLU A 7 -82.27 3.68 -62.07
CA GLU A 7 -82.15 2.22 -62.02
C GLU A 7 -81.93 1.65 -63.45
N PHE A 8 -81.20 0.53 -63.60
CA PHE A 8 -81.69 -0.77 -64.12
C PHE A 8 -80.52 -1.71 -64.53
N ILE A 9 -80.45 -2.84 -63.81
CA ILE A 9 -80.25 -4.25 -64.24
C ILE A 9 -79.38 -4.57 -65.48
N GLY A 10 -78.49 -5.57 -65.32
CA GLY A 10 -78.03 -6.40 -66.44
C GLY A 10 -76.81 -7.25 -66.14
N ASN A 11 -77.04 -8.47 -65.65
CA ASN A 11 -76.07 -9.57 -65.57
C ASN A 11 -75.52 -9.95 -66.97
N TRP A 12 -74.35 -10.60 -67.01
CA TRP A 12 -73.88 -11.68 -67.91
C TRP A 12 -72.35 -11.56 -68.07
N GLY A 13 -71.67 -12.62 -67.64
CA GLY A 13 -70.26 -12.60 -67.26
C GLY A 13 -69.23 -12.57 -68.37
N THR A 14 -67.97 -12.54 -67.97
CA THR A 14 -66.84 -13.13 -68.69
C THR A 14 -65.59 -13.14 -67.80
N ALA A 15 -65.02 -14.33 -67.68
CA ALA A 15 -63.59 -14.66 -67.55
C ALA A 15 -62.75 -13.92 -66.49
N LEU A 16 -62.55 -14.64 -65.38
CA LEU A 16 -61.48 -14.48 -64.40
C LEU A 16 -60.11 -14.75 -65.04
N PHE A 17 -59.30 -13.72 -65.24
CA PHE A 17 -57.85 -13.85 -65.41
C PHE A 17 -57.16 -13.36 -64.12
N LEU A 18 -56.90 -14.30 -63.21
CA LEU A 18 -55.98 -14.12 -62.09
C LEU A 18 -54.54 -14.09 -62.64
N ALA A 19 -54.00 -12.90 -62.84
CA ALA A 19 -52.57 -12.73 -63.03
C ALA A 19 -51.86 -13.07 -61.72
N LEU A 20 -51.22 -14.24 -61.65
CA LEU A 20 -50.24 -14.56 -60.61
C LEU A 20 -49.04 -13.61 -60.75
N ALA A 21 -49.01 -12.53 -59.96
CA ALA A 21 -47.77 -11.86 -59.65
C ALA A 21 -47.00 -12.75 -58.66
N ALA A 22 -45.98 -13.45 -59.15
CA ALA A 22 -45.04 -14.18 -58.31
C ALA A 22 -44.32 -13.17 -57.40
N VAL A 23 -44.66 -13.16 -56.11
CA VAL A 23 -43.87 -12.49 -55.08
C VAL A 23 -42.54 -13.28 -55.00
N PRO A 24 -41.38 -12.68 -55.29
CA PRO A 24 -40.12 -13.37 -55.08
C PRO A 24 -40.01 -13.72 -53.59
N PRO A 25 -39.50 -14.91 -53.21
CA PRO A 25 -39.31 -15.22 -51.82
C PRO A 25 -38.37 -14.17 -51.22
N ALA A 26 -38.85 -13.47 -50.19
CA ALA A 26 -38.03 -12.57 -49.41
C ALA A 26 -36.82 -13.39 -48.93
N SER A 27 -35.65 -13.08 -49.48
CA SER A 27 -34.40 -13.61 -48.94
C SER A 27 -34.36 -13.20 -47.47
N PRO A 28 -34.11 -14.13 -46.53
CA PRO A 28 -33.97 -13.75 -45.13
C PRO A 28 -32.85 -12.72 -45.08
N GLN A 29 -33.19 -11.46 -44.81
CA GLN A 29 -32.21 -10.44 -44.54
C GLN A 29 -31.53 -10.89 -43.24
N LEU A 30 -30.35 -11.51 -43.39
CA LEU A 30 -29.44 -11.75 -42.29
C LEU A 30 -29.17 -10.40 -41.66
N ASN A 31 -29.74 -10.19 -40.48
CA ASN A 31 -29.57 -8.96 -39.71
C ASN A 31 -28.06 -8.81 -39.43
N PRO A 32 -27.36 -7.82 -39.99
CA PRO A 32 -25.89 -7.75 -39.92
C PRO A 32 -25.38 -7.17 -38.60
N GLU A 33 -26.25 -6.94 -37.63
CA GLU A 33 -25.85 -6.54 -36.27
C GLU A 33 -25.38 -7.75 -35.47
N VAL A 34 -24.36 -8.45 -35.99
CA VAL A 34 -23.43 -9.14 -35.11
C VAL A 34 -22.88 -8.06 -34.17
N PRO A 35 -23.00 -8.20 -32.84
CA PRO A 35 -22.43 -7.23 -31.92
C PRO A 35 -20.98 -7.02 -32.30
N ARG A 36 -20.60 -5.78 -32.63
CA ARG A 36 -19.20 -5.45 -32.94
C ARG A 36 -18.39 -5.74 -31.69
N VAL A 37 -17.82 -6.95 -31.64
CA VAL A 37 -16.87 -7.34 -30.60
C VAL A 37 -15.74 -6.33 -30.70
N LYS A 38 -15.48 -5.60 -29.61
CA LYS A 38 -14.35 -4.67 -29.59
C LYS A 38 -13.10 -5.47 -29.95
N PRO A 39 -12.31 -5.00 -30.93
CA PRO A 39 -11.08 -5.70 -31.30
C PRO A 39 -10.17 -5.80 -30.07
N VAL A 40 -9.68 -7.01 -29.83
CA VAL A 40 -8.73 -7.28 -28.73
C VAL A 40 -7.34 -6.91 -29.20
N ASN A 41 -6.65 -6.06 -28.44
CA ASN A 41 -5.25 -5.77 -28.66
C ASN A 41 -4.40 -6.93 -28.14
N MET A 42 -3.96 -7.79 -29.05
CA MET A 42 -3.18 -8.99 -28.73
C MET A 42 -1.77 -8.72 -28.20
N ALA A 43 -1.24 -7.49 -28.35
CA ALA A 43 0.04 -7.12 -27.75
C ALA A 43 -0.05 -6.99 -26.21
N GLY A 44 -1.26 -6.76 -25.68
CA GLY A 44 -1.52 -6.48 -24.27
C GLY A 44 -1.00 -5.12 -23.82
N ASP A 45 -1.64 -4.57 -22.79
CA ASP A 45 -1.15 -3.41 -22.04
C ASP A 45 -0.62 -3.86 -20.67
N LEU A 46 0.69 -3.69 -20.45
CA LEU A 46 1.36 -4.12 -19.21
C LEU A 46 0.79 -3.43 -17.96
N ARG A 47 0.36 -2.15 -18.04
CA ARG A 47 -0.19 -1.42 -16.89
C ARG A 47 -1.61 -1.88 -16.57
N ALA A 48 -2.41 -2.13 -17.61
CA ALA A 48 -3.74 -2.72 -17.42
C ALA A 48 -3.61 -4.14 -16.84
N GLY A 49 -2.65 -4.92 -17.34
CA GLY A 49 -2.35 -6.28 -16.88
C GLY A 49 -1.88 -6.32 -15.43
N GLU A 50 -1.04 -5.37 -15.02
CA GLU A 50 -0.62 -5.20 -13.62
C GLU A 50 -1.83 -5.00 -12.72
N LYS A 51 -2.76 -4.11 -13.11
CA LYS A 51 -3.97 -3.85 -12.33
C LYS A 51 -4.83 -5.10 -12.17
N VAL A 52 -5.00 -5.87 -13.24
CA VAL A 52 -5.73 -7.15 -13.20
C VAL A 52 -5.02 -8.15 -12.29
N TYR A 53 -3.70 -8.28 -12.42
CA TYR A 53 -2.88 -9.15 -11.59
C TYR A 53 -3.01 -8.84 -10.09
N MET A 54 -2.93 -7.55 -9.76
CA MET A 54 -3.03 -7.04 -8.39
C MET A 54 -4.44 -7.10 -7.81
N THR A 55 -5.46 -7.26 -8.64
CA THR A 55 -6.85 -7.42 -8.18
C THR A 55 -7.23 -8.89 -8.04
N SER A 56 -6.71 -9.76 -8.92
CA SER A 56 -7.26 -11.11 -9.10
C SER A 56 -6.25 -12.25 -8.92
N CYS A 57 -4.95 -12.00 -9.08
CA CYS A 57 -3.95 -13.06 -9.21
C CYS A 57 -2.96 -13.14 -8.03
N TRP A 58 -2.59 -11.99 -7.46
CA TRP A 58 -1.53 -11.87 -6.45
C TRP A 58 -1.78 -12.71 -5.18
N SER A 59 -3.05 -12.93 -4.82
CA SER A 59 -3.43 -13.65 -3.60
C SER A 59 -2.95 -15.11 -3.64
N CYS A 60 -2.83 -15.70 -4.83
CA CYS A 60 -2.22 -17.02 -5.05
C CYS A 60 -0.77 -16.87 -5.54
N HIS A 61 -0.55 -16.06 -6.59
CA HIS A 61 0.73 -16.00 -7.30
C HIS A 61 1.78 -15.07 -6.67
N GLY A 62 1.47 -14.43 -5.55
CA GLY A 62 2.36 -13.49 -4.88
C GLY A 62 2.39 -12.12 -5.55
N LEU A 63 2.68 -11.08 -4.79
CA LEU A 63 2.64 -9.69 -5.30
C LEU A 63 3.69 -9.41 -6.38
N VAL A 64 4.82 -10.10 -6.33
CA VAL A 64 5.90 -9.99 -7.32
C VAL A 64 5.87 -11.13 -8.36
N GLY A 65 4.88 -12.02 -8.29
CA GLY A 65 4.84 -13.20 -9.15
C GLY A 65 5.63 -14.41 -8.64
N ASP A 66 6.09 -14.43 -7.40
CA ASP A 66 6.96 -15.49 -6.87
C ASP A 66 6.22 -16.77 -6.46
N GLY A 67 4.91 -16.85 -6.68
CA GLY A 67 4.07 -17.98 -6.29
C GLY A 67 3.80 -18.05 -4.78
N LYS A 68 4.19 -17.05 -3.99
CA LYS A 68 4.09 -17.05 -2.52
C LYS A 68 2.97 -16.17 -2.00
N GLY A 69 1.82 -16.15 -2.69
CA GLY A 69 0.63 -15.44 -2.24
C GLY A 69 0.08 -16.01 -0.92
N PRO A 70 -0.71 -15.24 -0.15
CA PRO A 70 -1.32 -15.72 1.10
C PRO A 70 -2.11 -17.02 0.92
N ALA A 71 -2.83 -17.14 -0.20
CA ALA A 71 -3.64 -18.31 -0.51
C ALA A 71 -2.79 -19.50 -1.00
N SER A 72 -1.50 -19.30 -1.34
CA SER A 72 -0.62 -20.39 -1.78
C SER A 72 -0.33 -21.43 -0.68
N LEU A 73 -0.53 -21.07 0.59
CA LEU A 73 -0.22 -21.93 1.74
C LEU A 73 -1.04 -23.21 1.70
N GLY A 74 -0.34 -24.35 1.60
CA GLY A 74 -0.96 -25.68 1.57
C GLY A 74 -1.45 -26.13 0.19
N MET A 75 -1.35 -25.29 -0.85
CA MET A 75 -1.67 -25.70 -2.22
C MET A 75 -0.65 -26.72 -2.74
N LYS A 76 -1.17 -27.81 -3.32
CA LYS A 76 -0.36 -28.86 -3.94
C LYS A 76 -0.94 -29.17 -5.34
N PRO A 77 -0.21 -28.87 -6.43
CA PRO A 77 1.08 -28.16 -6.47
C PRO A 77 0.97 -26.68 -6.07
N PRO A 78 2.06 -26.02 -5.64
CA PRO A 78 2.04 -24.59 -5.34
C PRO A 78 1.82 -23.76 -6.62
N PRO A 79 1.36 -22.50 -6.49
CA PRO A 79 1.28 -21.57 -7.61
C PRO A 79 2.63 -21.38 -8.31
N THR A 80 2.59 -21.16 -9.63
CA THR A 80 3.79 -20.93 -10.43
C THR A 80 4.53 -19.67 -9.97
N ASP A 81 5.85 -19.79 -9.82
CA ASP A 81 6.77 -18.68 -9.62
C ASP A 81 7.19 -18.11 -10.99
N PHE A 82 6.56 -17.02 -11.39
CA PHE A 82 6.78 -16.29 -12.63
C PHE A 82 8.04 -15.43 -12.62
N THR A 83 8.72 -15.26 -11.48
CA THR A 83 10.00 -14.52 -11.42
C THR A 83 11.17 -15.30 -11.98
N ARG A 84 11.00 -16.62 -12.12
CA ARG A 84 12.00 -17.52 -12.72
C ARG A 84 11.81 -17.57 -14.24
N PRO A 85 12.79 -17.12 -15.05
CA PRO A 85 12.69 -17.15 -16.50
C PRO A 85 12.30 -18.53 -17.04
N GLU A 86 12.79 -19.60 -16.40
CA GLU A 86 12.53 -21.00 -16.77
C GLU A 86 11.06 -21.39 -16.63
N ALA A 87 10.31 -20.74 -15.74
CA ALA A 87 8.90 -21.08 -15.48
C ALA A 87 8.00 -20.79 -16.69
N LEU A 88 8.36 -19.80 -17.51
CA LEU A 88 7.60 -19.39 -18.69
C LEU A 88 8.40 -19.55 -20.01
N LYS A 89 9.68 -19.93 -19.95
CA LYS A 89 10.58 -20.02 -21.12
C LYS A 89 10.04 -20.86 -22.28
N GLU A 90 9.34 -21.95 -21.96
CA GLU A 90 8.79 -22.88 -22.95
C GLU A 90 7.30 -22.65 -23.22
N ARG A 91 6.69 -21.60 -22.65
CA ARG A 91 5.25 -21.35 -22.75
C ARG A 91 4.94 -20.26 -23.77
N SER A 92 4.13 -20.60 -24.78
CA SER A 92 3.58 -19.64 -25.75
C SER A 92 2.56 -18.69 -25.09
N GLU A 93 2.20 -17.58 -25.77
CA GLU A 93 1.17 -16.66 -25.23
C GLU A 93 -0.17 -17.35 -25.13
N THR A 94 -0.46 -18.20 -26.12
CA THR A 94 -1.69 -18.96 -26.18
C THR A 94 -1.78 -19.96 -25.02
N GLU A 95 -0.67 -20.58 -24.61
CA GLU A 95 -0.65 -21.45 -23.43
C GLU A 95 -0.92 -20.69 -22.12
N ILE A 96 -0.33 -19.50 -21.95
CA ILE A 96 -0.58 -18.67 -20.76
C ILE A 96 -2.05 -18.23 -20.72
N LEU A 97 -2.57 -17.75 -21.85
CA LEU A 97 -3.97 -17.36 -22.00
C LEU A 97 -4.93 -18.53 -21.75
N ASP A 98 -4.63 -19.71 -22.29
CA ASP A 98 -5.46 -20.90 -22.08
C ASP A 98 -5.54 -21.28 -20.60
N VAL A 99 -4.43 -21.19 -19.87
CA VAL A 99 -4.44 -21.45 -18.42
C VAL A 99 -5.26 -20.40 -17.66
N ILE A 100 -5.24 -19.13 -18.06
CA ILE A 100 -6.05 -18.07 -17.44
C ILE A 100 -7.54 -18.33 -17.71
N LEU A 101 -7.90 -18.63 -18.96
CA LEU A 101 -9.28 -18.75 -19.40
C LEU A 101 -9.94 -20.07 -18.98
N LYS A 102 -9.18 -21.18 -18.98
CA LYS A 102 -9.70 -22.53 -18.73
C LYS A 102 -9.26 -23.11 -17.38
N GLY A 103 -8.36 -22.42 -16.68
CA GLY A 103 -7.70 -22.98 -15.51
C GLY A 103 -6.69 -24.08 -15.89
N LYS A 104 -6.13 -24.74 -14.88
CA LYS A 104 -5.20 -25.86 -15.05
C LYS A 104 -5.66 -27.05 -14.21
N SER A 105 -6.10 -28.11 -14.89
CA SER A 105 -6.54 -29.35 -14.28
C SER A 105 -5.49 -29.94 -13.32
N GLY A 106 -5.95 -30.47 -12.19
CA GLY A 106 -5.07 -31.01 -11.15
C GLY A 106 -4.36 -29.95 -10.29
N THR A 107 -4.77 -28.69 -10.39
CA THR A 107 -4.23 -27.57 -9.58
C THR A 107 -5.35 -26.70 -9.03
N ALA A 108 -5.02 -25.76 -8.13
CA ALA A 108 -5.96 -24.75 -7.63
C ALA A 108 -6.24 -23.61 -8.63
N MET A 109 -5.63 -23.63 -9.81
CA MET A 109 -5.84 -22.61 -10.84
C MET A 109 -7.16 -22.86 -11.58
N TYR A 110 -8.21 -22.16 -11.17
CA TYR A 110 -9.53 -22.21 -11.80
C TYR A 110 -9.67 -21.18 -12.94
N PRO A 111 -10.65 -21.33 -13.85
CA PRO A 111 -10.97 -20.34 -14.88
C PRO A 111 -11.17 -18.94 -14.29
N GLN A 112 -10.41 -17.95 -14.76
CA GLN A 112 -10.54 -16.58 -14.27
C GLN A 112 -11.66 -15.85 -15.02
N PRO A 113 -12.64 -15.24 -14.33
CA PRO A 113 -13.76 -14.55 -14.97
C PRO A 113 -13.35 -13.15 -15.44
N LEU A 114 -12.45 -13.09 -16.41
CA LEU A 114 -11.93 -11.85 -17.00
C LEU A 114 -12.53 -11.63 -18.39
N ASP A 115 -12.67 -10.37 -18.79
CA ASP A 115 -12.99 -10.05 -20.18
C ASP A 115 -11.79 -10.37 -21.10
N PRO A 116 -12.03 -10.48 -22.43
CA PRO A 116 -10.98 -10.86 -23.37
C PRO A 116 -9.75 -9.94 -23.34
N GLN A 117 -9.93 -8.62 -23.18
CA GLN A 117 -8.80 -7.69 -23.16
C GLN A 117 -8.02 -7.83 -21.85
N SER A 118 -8.70 -7.87 -20.71
CA SER A 118 -8.06 -8.09 -19.41
C SER A 118 -7.26 -9.40 -19.34
N SER A 119 -7.73 -10.45 -20.02
CA SER A 119 -7.03 -11.74 -20.10
C SER A 119 -5.70 -11.62 -20.87
N VAL A 120 -5.70 -10.88 -21.98
CA VAL A 120 -4.49 -10.60 -22.77
C VAL A 120 -3.53 -9.71 -22.01
N ASP A 121 -4.04 -8.65 -21.39
CA ASP A 121 -3.22 -7.70 -20.64
C ASP A 121 -2.50 -8.40 -19.47
N VAL A 122 -3.20 -9.22 -18.70
CA VAL A 122 -2.59 -9.96 -17.57
C VAL A 122 -1.64 -11.06 -18.05
N ALA A 123 -1.89 -11.71 -19.18
CA ALA A 123 -0.97 -12.68 -19.78
C ALA A 123 0.35 -12.01 -20.19
N ALA A 124 0.27 -10.83 -20.82
CA ALA A 124 1.44 -10.02 -21.19
C ALA A 124 2.22 -9.58 -19.94
N TYR A 125 1.53 -9.13 -18.89
CA TYR A 125 2.14 -8.77 -17.60
C TYR A 125 2.85 -9.95 -16.94
N VAL A 126 2.20 -11.12 -16.84
CA VAL A 126 2.78 -12.34 -16.25
C VAL A 126 4.05 -12.77 -16.99
N ARG A 127 4.07 -12.67 -18.32
CA ARG A 127 5.27 -12.94 -19.10
C ARG A 127 6.39 -11.93 -18.81
N ALA A 128 6.05 -10.66 -18.70
CA ALA A 128 7.05 -9.63 -18.41
C ALA A 128 7.74 -9.90 -17.07
N LEU A 129 7.05 -10.45 -16.06
CA LEU A 129 7.65 -10.87 -14.78
C LEU A 129 8.80 -11.87 -14.92
N ALA A 130 8.80 -12.71 -15.96
CA ALA A 130 9.84 -13.73 -16.19
C ALA A 130 11.11 -13.20 -16.87
N HIS A 131 11.03 -12.12 -17.63
CA HIS A 131 12.17 -11.55 -18.36
C HIS A 131 12.77 -10.32 -17.68
N SER A 132 11.97 -9.66 -16.85
CA SER A 132 12.36 -8.57 -16.00
C SER A 132 11.32 -8.59 -14.89
N PRO A 133 11.55 -9.22 -13.71
CA PRO A 133 10.62 -9.13 -12.58
C PRO A 133 10.24 -7.66 -12.48
N LEU A 134 8.98 -7.36 -12.83
CA LEU A 134 8.62 -6.03 -13.32
C LEU A 134 9.10 -5.05 -12.29
N LYS A 135 10.03 -4.21 -12.77
CA LYS A 135 11.13 -3.69 -11.98
C LYS A 135 10.59 -3.30 -10.63
N GLU A 136 11.23 -3.88 -9.61
CA GLU A 136 11.29 -3.35 -8.26
C GLU A 136 11.18 -1.82 -8.30
N LYS A 137 11.80 -1.14 -9.27
CA LYS A 137 11.66 0.27 -9.61
C LYS A 137 10.26 0.90 -9.67
N SER A 138 9.17 0.36 -10.25
CA SER A 138 7.85 1.06 -10.27
C SER A 138 7.11 0.93 -8.93
N PHE A 139 7.19 -0.24 -8.32
CA PHE A 139 6.68 -0.52 -6.98
C PHE A 139 7.53 0.16 -5.90
N LEU A 140 8.85 0.18 -6.05
CA LEU A 140 9.82 0.98 -5.29
C LEU A 140 9.64 2.46 -5.60
N GLU A 141 9.20 2.89 -6.78
CA GLU A 141 8.82 4.29 -7.06
C GLU A 141 7.53 4.64 -6.32
N GLY A 142 6.58 3.72 -6.19
CA GLY A 142 5.39 3.87 -5.33
C GLY A 142 5.75 3.88 -3.84
N LEU A 143 6.65 3.00 -3.41
CA LEU A 143 7.13 2.90 -2.02
C LEU A 143 8.12 4.00 -1.64
N SER A 144 8.90 4.52 -2.59
CA SER A 144 9.79 5.68 -2.41
C SER A 144 9.05 7.00 -2.51
N ARG A 145 7.78 6.98 -2.92
CA ARG A 145 6.82 8.09 -2.76
C ARG A 145 6.01 8.01 -1.47
N GLY A 146 6.10 6.90 -0.71
CA GLY A 146 5.48 6.82 0.61
C GLY A 146 6.10 7.89 1.51
N ASP A 147 5.24 8.70 2.12
CA ASP A 147 5.64 9.73 3.06
C ASP A 147 5.87 9.08 4.43
N ARG A 148 7.14 9.00 4.85
CA ARG A 148 7.55 8.37 6.11
C ARG A 148 6.90 9.03 7.30
N GLU A 149 6.81 10.36 7.29
CA GLU A 149 6.25 11.16 8.37
C GLU A 149 4.73 10.95 8.46
N ALA A 150 4.01 10.94 7.33
CA ALA A 150 2.61 10.56 7.28
C ALA A 150 2.39 9.12 7.77
N GLY A 151 3.28 8.20 7.38
CA GLY A 151 3.25 6.80 7.81
C GLY A 151 3.46 6.64 9.31
N ARG A 152 4.35 7.44 9.89
CA ARG A 152 4.59 7.48 11.34
C ARG A 152 3.36 7.92 12.11
N VAL A 153 2.64 8.93 11.63
CA VAL A 153 1.39 9.40 12.26
C VAL A 153 0.33 8.29 12.29
N ILE A 154 0.20 7.54 11.19
CA ILE A 154 -0.73 6.40 11.11
C ILE A 154 -0.28 5.28 12.05
N TYR A 155 1.02 4.99 12.08
CA TYR A 155 1.59 3.96 12.95
C TYR A 155 1.38 4.28 14.43
N ASP A 156 1.67 5.51 14.84
CA ASP A 156 1.54 5.99 16.23
C ASP A 156 0.09 6.08 16.68
N SER A 157 -0.87 6.14 15.76
CA SER A 157 -2.30 6.14 16.10
C SER A 157 -2.93 4.75 16.11
N ARG A 158 -2.42 3.80 15.32
CA ARG A 158 -3.10 2.51 15.08
C ARG A 158 -2.26 1.27 15.38
N CYS A 159 -0.95 1.34 15.18
CA CYS A 159 -0.08 0.16 15.15
C CYS A 159 0.71 -0.02 16.45
N TRP A 160 1.09 1.08 17.10
CA TRP A 160 1.90 1.08 18.33
C TRP A 160 1.35 0.23 19.51
N PRO A 161 0.02 0.09 19.74
CA PRO A 161 -0.46 -0.63 20.93
C PRO A 161 -0.02 -2.10 20.92
N CYS A 162 0.14 -2.68 19.73
CA CYS A 162 0.64 -4.04 19.53
C CYS A 162 2.14 -4.04 19.20
N HIS A 163 2.56 -3.22 18.22
CA HIS A 163 3.91 -3.28 17.67
C HIS A 163 4.94 -2.45 18.46
N GLY A 164 4.50 -1.68 19.45
CA GLY A 164 5.34 -0.80 20.26
C GLY A 164 5.71 0.51 19.57
N PRO A 165 6.14 1.53 20.33
CA PRO A 165 6.45 2.86 19.79
C PRO A 165 7.65 2.85 18.83
N THR A 166 8.52 1.85 18.91
CA THR A 166 9.73 1.71 18.07
C THR A 166 9.64 0.57 17.05
N GLY A 167 8.49 -0.09 16.92
CA GLY A 167 8.34 -1.21 15.97
C GLY A 167 8.88 -2.54 16.44
N ARG A 168 9.34 -2.68 17.70
CA ARG A 168 9.96 -3.90 18.22
C ARG A 168 9.00 -5.04 18.54
N GLY A 169 7.70 -4.86 18.30
CA GLY A 169 6.69 -5.86 18.66
C GLY A 169 6.39 -5.91 20.16
N ASN A 170 6.74 -4.88 20.91
CA ASN A 170 6.69 -4.84 22.38
C ASN A 170 5.64 -3.84 22.93
N GLY A 171 4.57 -3.58 22.17
CA GLY A 171 3.49 -2.71 22.62
C GLY A 171 2.77 -3.28 23.85
N PRO A 172 2.00 -2.47 24.61
CA PRO A 172 1.30 -2.92 25.81
C PRO A 172 0.41 -4.16 25.56
N ALA A 173 -0.18 -4.29 24.38
CA ALA A 173 -1.00 -5.44 24.01
C ALA A 173 -0.18 -6.70 23.67
N SER A 174 1.11 -6.56 23.32
CA SER A 174 1.95 -7.67 22.81
C SER A 174 2.04 -8.86 23.76
N LYS A 175 2.01 -8.63 25.08
CA LYS A 175 2.14 -9.68 26.10
C LYS A 175 1.02 -10.72 26.05
N ALA A 176 -0.16 -10.34 25.56
CA ALA A 176 -1.33 -11.21 25.47
C ALA A 176 -1.48 -11.89 24.10
N LEU A 177 -0.62 -11.58 23.12
CA LEU A 177 -0.74 -12.06 21.74
C LEU A 177 0.16 -13.26 21.48
N LYS A 178 -0.40 -14.29 20.85
CA LYS A 178 0.33 -15.45 20.35
C LYS A 178 -0.07 -15.71 18.89
N PRO A 179 0.89 -15.70 17.94
CA PRO A 179 2.31 -15.34 18.09
C PRO A 179 2.50 -13.85 18.44
N ALA A 180 3.69 -13.51 18.96
CA ALA A 180 4.04 -12.13 19.28
C ALA A 180 4.05 -11.25 18.01
N PRO A 181 3.73 -9.95 18.13
CA PRO A 181 3.82 -9.02 17.01
C PRO A 181 5.23 -8.96 16.42
N ALA A 182 5.31 -8.69 15.11
CA ALA A 182 6.59 -8.62 14.40
C ALA A 182 7.48 -7.48 14.94
N ASP A 183 8.78 -7.77 15.07
CA ASP A 183 9.84 -6.78 15.26
C ASP A 183 10.33 -6.25 13.91
N PHE A 184 10.06 -4.98 13.65
CA PHE A 184 10.43 -4.23 12.44
C PHE A 184 11.77 -3.47 12.57
N THR A 185 12.54 -3.71 13.62
CA THR A 185 13.88 -3.15 13.80
C THR A 185 14.99 -4.14 13.49
N ASP A 186 14.65 -5.43 13.49
CA ASP A 186 15.55 -6.53 13.15
C ASP A 186 15.86 -6.53 11.63
N PRO A 187 17.10 -6.24 11.21
CA PRO A 187 17.46 -6.11 9.80
C PRO A 187 17.23 -7.42 9.03
N ASP A 188 17.55 -8.58 9.60
CA ASP A 188 17.33 -9.88 8.96
C ASP A 188 15.84 -10.15 8.75
N LYS A 189 15.01 -9.75 9.73
CA LYS A 189 13.57 -9.94 9.62
C LYS A 189 12.89 -8.88 8.75
N VAL A 190 13.40 -7.66 8.63
CA VAL A 190 12.78 -6.64 7.75
C VAL A 190 13.27 -6.77 6.32
N VAL A 191 14.53 -7.10 6.08
CA VAL A 191 15.05 -7.42 4.74
C VAL A 191 14.31 -8.64 4.18
N SER A 192 14.00 -9.65 5.01
CA SER A 192 13.14 -10.78 4.60
C SER A 192 11.64 -10.46 4.53
N ARG A 193 11.20 -9.30 5.03
CA ARG A 193 9.83 -8.77 4.86
C ARG A 193 9.81 -7.76 3.72
N THR A 194 9.64 -8.27 2.51
CA THR A 194 9.44 -7.42 1.33
C THR A 194 8.32 -6.41 1.56
N SER A 195 8.42 -5.22 0.97
CA SER A 195 7.37 -4.20 1.04
C SER A 195 6.01 -4.72 0.56
N ALA A 196 6.04 -5.65 -0.39
CA ALA A 196 4.90 -6.44 -0.81
C ALA A 196 4.25 -7.19 0.37
N ARG A 197 5.03 -7.95 1.14
CA ARG A 197 4.52 -8.68 2.31
C ARG A 197 3.94 -7.74 3.37
N LEU A 198 4.51 -6.56 3.55
CA LEU A 198 3.97 -5.53 4.45
C LEU A 198 2.64 -4.96 3.93
N TYR A 199 2.55 -4.64 2.63
CA TYR A 199 1.31 -4.18 1.98
C TYR A 199 0.19 -5.21 2.08
N GLN A 200 0.53 -6.48 1.86
CA GLN A 200 -0.37 -7.61 2.05
C GLN A 200 -0.85 -7.69 3.51
N ALA A 201 0.05 -7.65 4.48
CA ALA A 201 -0.32 -7.73 5.90
C ALA A 201 -1.26 -6.58 6.30
N LEU A 202 -1.07 -5.38 5.75
CA LEU A 202 -1.98 -4.26 5.96
C LEU A 202 -3.34 -4.47 5.26
N THR A 203 -3.37 -5.15 4.10
CA THR A 203 -4.58 -5.31 3.29
C THR A 203 -5.47 -6.45 3.75
N VAL A 204 -4.90 -7.60 4.08
CA VAL A 204 -5.65 -8.83 4.41
C VAL A 204 -5.34 -9.38 5.80
N GLY A 205 -4.50 -8.69 6.58
CA GLY A 205 -4.02 -9.19 7.86
C GLY A 205 -2.99 -10.31 7.70
N VAL A 206 -2.62 -10.94 8.82
CA VAL A 206 -1.74 -12.10 8.86
C VAL A 206 -2.53 -13.29 9.44
N PRO A 207 -2.90 -14.28 8.61
CA PRO A 207 -3.66 -15.45 9.05
C PRO A 207 -3.03 -16.17 10.25
N GLY A 208 -3.85 -16.62 11.20
CA GLY A 208 -3.40 -17.29 12.42
C GLY A 208 -2.77 -16.36 13.46
N THR A 209 -2.94 -15.04 13.33
CA THR A 209 -2.45 -14.04 14.28
C THR A 209 -3.53 -13.01 14.62
N ALA A 210 -3.26 -12.13 15.59
CA ALA A 210 -4.14 -11.02 15.92
C ALA A 210 -4.06 -9.83 14.94
N MET A 211 -3.17 -9.89 13.93
CA MET A 211 -3.04 -8.82 12.93
C MET A 211 -4.17 -8.91 11.90
N ALA A 212 -5.28 -8.24 12.17
CA ALA A 212 -6.42 -8.13 11.26
C ALA A 212 -6.14 -7.20 10.05
N PRO A 213 -6.93 -7.28 8.97
CA PRO A 213 -6.92 -6.29 7.89
C PRO A 213 -7.03 -4.85 8.43
N GLN A 214 -6.25 -3.93 7.88
CA GLN A 214 -6.26 -2.53 8.28
C GLN A 214 -7.12 -1.71 7.32
N SER A 215 -8.05 -0.94 7.87
CA SER A 215 -8.87 0.01 7.10
C SER A 215 -8.04 1.27 6.80
N LEU A 216 -7.20 1.16 5.76
CA LEU A 216 -6.31 2.19 5.25
C LEU A 216 -6.50 2.33 3.74
N ALA A 217 -6.48 3.57 3.25
CA ALA A 217 -6.38 3.86 1.83
C ALA A 217 -5.03 3.38 1.27
N GLU A 218 -4.95 3.22 -0.05
CA GLU A 218 -3.75 2.70 -0.71
C GLU A 218 -2.51 3.56 -0.43
N LYS A 219 -2.63 4.89 -0.52
CA LYS A 219 -1.55 5.83 -0.17
C LYS A 219 -1.09 5.66 1.28
N GLU A 220 -2.03 5.56 2.23
CA GLU A 220 -1.74 5.40 3.65
C GLU A 220 -0.96 4.11 3.93
N LYS A 221 -1.25 3.02 3.20
CA LYS A 221 -0.48 1.78 3.30
C LYS A 221 0.96 2.00 2.84
N PHE A 222 1.17 2.71 1.73
CA PHE A 222 2.53 3.03 1.25
C PHE A 222 3.28 3.93 2.22
N ASP A 223 2.62 4.94 2.79
CA ASP A 223 3.19 5.82 3.81
C ASP A 223 3.64 4.99 5.05
N VAL A 224 2.78 4.09 5.56
CA VAL A 224 3.13 3.19 6.68
C VAL A 224 4.30 2.27 6.32
N ILE A 225 4.33 1.70 5.12
CA ILE A 225 5.44 0.82 4.69
C ILE A 225 6.75 1.61 4.60
N ALA A 226 6.72 2.84 4.09
CA ALA A 226 7.89 3.72 4.07
C ALA A 226 8.41 3.99 5.50
N TYR A 227 7.50 4.25 6.45
CA TYR A 227 7.85 4.37 7.86
C TYR A 227 8.47 3.08 8.42
N LEU A 228 7.82 1.92 8.24
CA LEU A 228 8.32 0.63 8.75
C LEU A 228 9.70 0.27 8.22
N ARG A 229 9.98 0.56 6.94
CA ARG A 229 11.32 0.35 6.35
C ARG A 229 12.37 1.29 6.94
N SER A 230 11.97 2.49 7.34
CA SER A 230 12.87 3.44 8.02
C SER A 230 13.27 3.00 9.43
N LEU A 231 12.54 2.04 10.03
CA LEU A 231 12.86 1.50 11.35
C LEU A 231 14.09 0.56 11.33
N VAL A 232 14.52 0.13 10.14
CA VAL A 232 15.78 -0.60 9.93
C VAL A 232 16.93 0.39 9.86
N LYS A 233 17.47 0.77 11.03
CA LYS A 233 18.84 1.29 11.18
C LYS A 233 19.20 1.46 12.66
N TYR A 234 19.73 0.38 13.25
CA TYR A 234 20.84 0.35 14.23
C TYR A 234 21.47 -1.06 14.24
N ALA A 235 21.94 -1.53 13.09
CA ALA A 235 22.85 -2.68 12.99
C ALA A 235 23.29 -2.79 11.52
N GLU A 236 24.37 -2.09 11.17
CA GLU A 236 25.45 -2.55 10.28
C GLU A 236 26.36 -1.37 10.01
N GLY A 237 27.58 -1.46 10.52
CA GLY A 237 28.63 -0.50 10.24
C GLY A 237 29.01 -0.57 8.77
N GLN A 238 28.58 0.43 8.00
CA GLN A 238 29.32 0.98 6.87
C GLN A 238 28.75 2.35 6.51
N THR A 239 29.64 3.34 6.61
CA THR A 239 29.55 4.75 6.21
C THR A 239 28.20 5.43 6.43
N ALA A 240 28.16 6.26 7.47
CA ALA A 240 27.09 7.21 7.73
C ALA A 240 26.54 7.83 6.43
N PRO A 241 25.21 7.83 6.21
CA PRO A 241 24.63 8.73 5.22
C PRO A 241 25.02 10.17 5.58
N PRO A 242 25.12 11.09 4.60
CA PRO A 242 25.64 12.43 4.82
C PRO A 242 25.02 13.05 6.07
N ARG A 243 25.86 13.67 6.91
CA ARG A 243 25.37 14.50 8.02
C ARG A 243 24.40 15.51 7.42
N GLU A 244 23.11 15.34 7.69
CA GLU A 244 22.03 16.24 7.28
C GLU A 244 21.18 16.57 8.51
N PRO A 245 20.72 17.82 8.66
CA PRO A 245 21.47 18.79 9.45
C PRO A 245 20.94 18.89 10.87
N GLU A 246 21.66 19.66 11.68
CA GLU A 246 21.09 20.48 12.74
C GLU A 246 20.04 21.48 12.18
N SER A 247 18.99 21.04 11.47
CA SER A 247 18.16 21.92 10.61
C SER A 247 17.01 22.65 11.31
N GLY A 248 16.84 22.45 12.62
CA GLY A 248 15.91 23.26 13.40
C GLY A 248 16.56 24.57 13.82
N ASP A 249 15.87 25.72 13.69
CA ASP A 249 16.34 26.98 14.28
C ASP A 249 16.21 26.88 15.81
N PRO A 250 17.32 26.87 16.58
CA PRO A 250 17.27 26.77 18.05
C PRO A 250 16.59 27.98 18.70
N ARG A 251 16.50 29.13 18.03
CA ARG A 251 15.71 30.28 18.53
C ARG A 251 14.22 29.98 18.47
N ALA A 252 13.74 29.45 17.34
CA ALA A 252 12.35 28.99 17.22
C ALA A 252 12.06 27.84 18.20
N GLY A 253 13.03 26.94 18.40
CA GLY A 253 12.97 25.89 19.40
C GLY A 253 12.85 26.42 20.82
N LYS A 254 13.62 27.46 21.17
CA LYS A 254 13.56 28.13 22.46
C LYS A 254 12.18 28.73 22.72
N GLU A 255 11.62 29.45 21.74
CA GLU A 255 10.28 30.04 21.88
C GLU A 255 9.20 28.99 22.11
N LEU A 256 9.29 27.84 21.43
CA LEU A 256 8.39 26.71 21.64
C LEU A 256 8.57 26.09 23.03
N TYR A 257 9.82 25.92 23.46
CA TYR A 257 10.16 25.35 24.76
C TYR A 257 9.62 26.21 25.91
N ASP A 258 9.79 27.53 25.83
CA ASP A 258 9.30 28.49 26.81
C ASP A 258 7.77 28.55 26.87
N LYS A 259 7.07 28.14 25.80
CA LYS A 259 5.60 28.07 25.77
C LYS A 259 5.05 26.74 26.29
N ARG A 260 5.76 25.63 26.10
CA ARG A 260 5.18 24.27 26.23
C ARG A 260 5.93 23.35 27.19
N CYS A 261 7.24 23.52 27.36
CA CYS A 261 8.09 22.52 27.99
C CYS A 261 8.58 22.93 29.38
N TRP A 262 8.78 24.23 29.61
CA TRP A 262 9.41 24.76 30.83
C TRP A 262 8.68 24.39 32.13
N SER A 263 7.35 24.26 32.11
CA SER A 263 6.56 23.99 33.31
C SER A 263 6.89 22.63 33.93
N CYS A 264 7.37 21.69 33.13
CA CYS A 264 7.85 20.37 33.58
C CYS A 264 9.37 20.31 33.58
N HIS A 265 10.03 20.75 32.50
CA HIS A 265 11.47 20.55 32.31
C HIS A 265 12.34 21.69 32.89
N GLY A 266 11.74 22.75 33.42
CA GLY A 266 12.45 23.92 33.92
C GLY A 266 12.90 24.86 32.79
N ALA A 267 13.07 26.15 33.09
CA ALA A 267 13.44 27.17 32.09
C ALA A 267 14.81 26.91 31.44
N GLN A 268 15.70 26.24 32.17
CA GLN A 268 17.07 25.91 31.73
C GLN A 268 17.23 24.43 31.36
N GLY A 269 16.15 23.64 31.38
CA GLY A 269 16.21 22.19 31.14
C GLY A 269 16.73 21.39 32.32
N GLU A 270 16.65 21.91 33.54
CA GLU A 270 17.14 21.23 34.74
C GLU A 270 16.24 20.08 35.21
N GLY A 271 15.06 19.93 34.62
CA GLY A 271 14.05 18.97 35.06
C GLY A 271 13.35 19.39 36.35
N ASP A 272 13.35 20.69 36.66
CA ASP A 272 12.93 21.29 37.93
C ASP A 272 11.76 22.27 37.77
N GLY A 273 10.97 22.13 36.69
CA GLY A 273 9.80 22.97 36.46
C GLY A 273 8.79 22.87 37.63
N PRO A 274 7.90 23.84 37.80
CA PRO A 274 6.91 23.84 38.90
C PRO A 274 6.05 22.57 38.96
N ALA A 275 5.85 21.87 37.83
CA ALA A 275 5.13 20.59 37.78
C ALA A 275 6.03 19.37 38.03
N ALA A 276 7.36 19.50 38.00
CA ALA A 276 8.32 18.39 38.08
C ALA A 276 8.27 17.63 39.41
N ALA A 277 8.03 18.34 40.52
CA ALA A 277 8.03 17.76 41.86
C ALA A 277 6.98 16.65 42.05
N ALA A 278 5.92 16.65 41.24
CA ALA A 278 4.85 15.65 41.28
C ALA A 278 5.03 14.52 40.25
N MET A 279 6.11 14.49 39.47
CA MET A 279 6.32 13.54 38.37
C MET A 279 7.22 12.38 38.78
N ILE A 280 6.78 11.15 38.46
CA ILE A 280 7.54 9.93 38.66
C ILE A 280 7.54 9.14 37.34
N PRO A 281 8.71 8.87 36.71
CA PRO A 281 10.03 9.42 37.06
C PRO A 281 10.12 10.94 36.84
N PRO A 282 11.11 11.63 37.46
CA PRO A 282 11.29 13.06 37.25
C PRO A 282 11.63 13.39 35.79
N PRO A 283 11.32 14.60 35.30
CA PRO A 283 11.67 15.02 33.95
C PRO A 283 13.19 14.95 33.70
N THR A 284 13.58 14.66 32.46
CA THR A 284 14.99 14.58 32.08
C THR A 284 15.69 15.93 32.27
N ARG A 285 16.88 15.88 32.87
CA ARG A 285 17.80 17.02 33.00
C ARG A 285 18.65 17.15 31.74
N PHE A 286 18.29 18.07 30.86
CA PHE A 286 18.93 18.29 29.56
C PHE A 286 20.28 19.00 29.64
N SER A 287 20.55 19.68 30.74
CA SER A 287 21.84 20.33 31.02
C SER A 287 22.97 19.34 31.36
N ASP A 288 22.64 18.07 31.62
CA ASP A 288 23.62 17.03 31.89
C ASP A 288 24.34 16.59 30.60
N TYR A 289 25.37 17.35 30.20
CA TYR A 289 26.10 17.11 28.95
C TYR A 289 26.57 15.67 28.79
N GLU A 290 27.21 15.11 29.82
CA GLU A 290 27.81 13.78 29.73
C GLU A 290 26.76 12.69 29.56
N ALA A 291 25.60 12.85 30.19
CA ALA A 291 24.48 11.93 30.01
C ALA A 291 23.77 12.10 28.64
N MET A 292 23.83 13.29 28.05
CA MET A 292 23.03 13.64 26.87
C MET A 292 23.81 13.67 25.54
N LYS A 293 25.14 13.82 25.58
CA LYS A 293 26.00 14.00 24.39
C LYS A 293 25.92 12.85 23.39
N ASP A 294 25.76 11.62 23.86
CA ASP A 294 25.73 10.42 23.01
C ASP A 294 24.31 10.05 22.58
N ARG A 295 23.29 10.80 23.03
CA ARG A 295 21.90 10.49 22.72
C ARG A 295 21.54 10.93 21.28
N PRO A 296 21.08 10.02 20.41
CA PRO A 296 20.73 10.32 19.03
C PRO A 296 19.62 11.37 18.91
N SER A 297 19.73 12.28 17.92
CA SER A 297 18.75 13.37 17.67
C SER A 297 17.32 12.84 17.54
N GLN A 298 17.25 11.67 16.90
CA GLN A 298 16.01 10.98 16.59
C GLN A 298 15.28 10.51 17.85
N ASP A 299 15.98 10.19 18.93
CA ASP A 299 15.37 9.77 20.19
C ASP A 299 14.63 10.94 20.85
N TRP A 300 15.24 12.13 20.83
CA TRP A 300 14.63 13.37 21.32
C TRP A 300 13.40 13.75 20.51
N PHE A 301 13.53 13.72 19.18
CA PHE A 301 12.44 13.96 18.25
C PHE A 301 11.26 13.01 18.53
N SER A 302 11.55 11.72 18.74
CA SER A 302 10.54 10.70 19.01
C SER A 302 9.87 10.91 20.37
N ALA A 303 10.62 11.29 21.41
CA ALA A 303 10.08 11.60 22.73
C ALA A 303 9.15 12.83 22.70
N ILE A 304 9.47 13.85 21.89
CA ILE A 304 8.62 15.03 21.71
C ILE A 304 7.32 14.65 20.99
N GLN A 305 7.43 13.89 19.89
CA GLN A 305 6.28 13.58 19.05
C GLN A 305 5.34 12.54 19.67
N SER A 306 5.89 11.50 20.30
CA SER A 306 5.12 10.32 20.75
C SER A 306 5.05 10.21 22.28
N GLY A 307 5.67 11.13 23.01
CA GLY A 307 5.82 11.04 24.45
C GLY A 307 6.79 9.92 24.88
N VAL A 308 6.93 9.74 26.19
CA VAL A 308 7.75 8.67 26.78
C VAL A 308 6.83 7.74 27.58
N PRO A 309 6.61 6.50 27.11
CA PRO A 309 5.71 5.55 27.77
C PRO A 309 6.06 5.33 29.24
N GLY A 310 5.03 5.28 30.09
CA GLY A 310 5.20 5.09 31.54
C GLY A 310 5.68 6.34 32.28
N THR A 311 5.65 7.52 31.65
CA THR A 311 6.00 8.80 32.27
C THR A 311 4.93 9.86 32.03
N ALA A 312 5.07 11.02 32.65
CA ALA A 312 4.20 12.18 32.41
C ALA A 312 4.44 12.89 31.06
N MET A 313 5.48 12.51 30.31
CA MET A 313 5.79 13.12 29.01
C MET A 313 4.85 12.56 27.92
N TYR A 314 3.84 13.34 27.56
CA TYR A 314 2.84 12.99 26.54
C TYR A 314 3.21 13.56 25.16
N PRO A 315 2.62 13.02 24.05
CA PRO A 315 2.78 13.54 22.69
C PRO A 315 2.51 15.05 22.58
N GLN A 316 3.46 15.83 22.08
CA GLN A 316 3.33 17.31 22.01
C GLN A 316 2.57 17.82 20.78
N ARG A 317 2.23 16.94 19.82
CA ARG A 317 1.45 17.26 18.60
C ARG A 317 2.01 18.46 17.84
N LEU A 318 3.30 18.44 17.57
CA LEU A 318 4.01 19.49 16.82
C LEU A 318 4.21 19.04 15.38
N THR A 319 4.40 19.99 14.46
CA THR A 319 4.92 19.65 13.14
C THR A 319 6.36 19.14 13.23
N ASP A 320 6.82 18.38 12.24
CA ASP A 320 8.19 17.84 12.26
C ASP A 320 9.24 18.94 12.29
N HIS A 321 9.01 20.03 11.56
CA HIS A 321 9.88 21.21 11.58
C HIS A 321 9.98 21.81 13.01
N GLU A 322 8.85 22.00 13.70
CA GLU A 322 8.84 22.51 15.09
C GLU A 322 9.53 21.56 16.07
N ALA A 323 9.34 20.25 15.91
CA ALA A 323 10.01 19.24 16.72
C ALA A 323 11.52 19.25 16.49
N TRP A 324 11.98 19.42 15.25
CA TRP A 324 13.42 19.57 14.94
C TRP A 324 14.01 20.88 15.50
N CYS A 325 13.27 22.00 15.48
CA CYS A 325 13.65 23.24 16.16
C CYS A 325 13.82 23.02 17.67
N LEU A 326 12.91 22.29 18.32
CA LEU A 326 13.04 21.93 19.74
C LEU A 326 14.26 21.04 20.01
N VAL A 327 14.53 20.03 19.16
CA VAL A 327 15.71 19.16 19.30
C VAL A 327 16.99 19.99 19.21
N ALA A 328 17.06 20.95 18.28
CA ALA A 328 18.19 21.86 18.15
C ALA A 328 18.40 22.72 19.40
N TYR A 329 17.32 23.25 19.98
CA TYR A 329 17.38 24.01 21.23
C TYR A 329 17.78 23.14 22.43
N ILE A 330 17.16 21.98 22.63
CA ILE A 330 17.45 21.08 23.76
C ILE A 330 18.92 20.67 23.78
N ARG A 331 19.52 20.43 22.60
CA ARG A 331 20.96 20.19 22.49
C ARG A 331 21.82 21.36 22.90
N SER A 332 21.35 22.58 22.73
CA SER A 332 22.09 23.77 23.18
C SER A 332 22.15 23.86 24.71
N LEU A 333 21.16 23.28 25.44
CA LEU A 333 21.10 23.33 26.90
C LEU A 333 22.21 22.52 27.58
N GLY A 334 22.68 21.45 26.92
CA GLY A 334 23.78 20.63 27.42
C GLY A 334 25.19 21.15 27.08
N ARG A 335 25.36 22.18 26.25
CA ARG A 335 26.72 22.61 25.86
C ARG A 335 27.42 23.32 27.02
N ARG A 336 28.72 23.05 27.22
CA ARG A 336 29.53 23.82 28.17
C ARG A 336 29.59 25.29 27.72
N LYS A 337 29.49 26.23 28.65
CA LYS A 337 29.59 27.68 28.39
C LYS A 337 30.88 28.09 27.65
N SER A 338 31.94 27.25 27.66
CA SER A 338 33.19 27.48 26.94
C SER A 338 33.11 27.27 25.43
N ASP A 339 32.03 26.66 24.91
CA ASP A 339 31.97 26.17 23.52
C ASP A 339 31.01 26.99 22.65
N THR A 340 30.75 28.25 23.03
CA THR A 340 30.07 29.22 22.16
C THR A 340 31.16 29.93 21.33
N PRO A 341 31.09 29.96 20.00
CA PRO A 341 32.07 30.68 19.17
C PRO A 341 32.09 32.18 19.45
#